data_AF-A0A9W4WPM4-F1
#
_entry.id   AF-A0A9W4WPM4-F1
#
_cell.length_a   1.000
_cell.length_b   1.000
_cell.length_c   1.000
_cell.angle_alpha   90.00
_cell.angle_beta   90.00
_cell.angle_gamma   90.00
#
_symmetry.space_group_name_H-M   'P 1'
#
loop_
_entity.id
_entity.type
_entity.pdbx_description
1 polymer ?
#
loop_
_entity_poly.entity_id
_entity_poly.type
_entity_poly.pdbx_seq_one_letter_code
_entity_poly.pdbx_strand_id
1 'polypeptide(L)'
;MNNSSFGVIHEKDMKQITLKNIDIEANIVDMIAEVKVIQTFKNETSETLQTEYSFPFISSAAIYKFEVETDGGKTIDGVIKESYEANQEFNEAVKVFI
;
A
#
# COMPACT_ATOMS: atom_id res chain seq x y z
N MET A 1 20.13 9.44 5.34
CA MET A 1 19.11 9.36 6.41
C MET A 1 17.79 9.05 5.71
N ASN A 2 17.48 7.77 5.50
CA ASN A 2 16.23 7.38 4.85
C ASN A 2 15.11 7.49 5.88
N ASN A 3 14.37 8.59 5.87
CA ASN A 3 13.08 8.65 6.56
C ASN A 3 12.09 7.83 5.74
N SER A 4 12.18 6.50 5.83
CA SER A 4 11.14 5.62 5.32
C SER A 4 9.95 5.73 6.26
N SER A 5 9.05 6.67 5.99
CA SER A 5 7.72 6.69 6.61
C SER A 5 6.93 5.50 6.08
N PHE A 6 6.43 4.65 6.98
CA PHE A 6 5.63 3.47 6.64
C PHE A 6 4.14 3.77 6.80
N GLY A 7 3.31 3.16 5.96
CA GLY A 7 1.88 3.39 5.89
C GLY A 7 1.50 4.37 4.77
N VAL A 8 0.32 4.99 4.92
CA VAL A 8 -0.22 5.93 3.93
C VAL A 8 0.22 7.36 4.26
N ILE A 9 0.80 8.04 3.28
CA ILE A 9 1.31 9.41 3.41
C ILE A 9 0.59 10.29 2.40
N HIS A 10 0.11 11.44 2.82
CA HIS A 10 -0.44 12.46 1.94
C HIS A 10 0.69 13.22 1.24
N GLU A 11 0.70 13.19 -0.10
CA GLU A 11 1.83 13.72 -0.89
C GLU A 11 2.04 15.23 -0.70
N LYS A 12 0.96 16.00 -0.51
CA LYS A 12 1.03 17.47 -0.51
C LYS A 12 1.66 18.05 0.76
N ASP A 13 1.36 17.47 1.92
CA ASP A 13 1.85 17.98 3.21
C ASP A 13 2.72 16.96 3.98
N MET A 14 3.03 15.83 3.34
CA MET A 14 3.81 14.73 3.90
C MET A 14 3.27 14.21 5.24
N LYS A 15 1.98 14.42 5.52
CA LYS A 15 1.35 13.91 6.74
C LYS A 15 0.97 12.46 6.57
N GLN A 16 1.24 11.69 7.61
CA GLN A 16 0.79 10.31 7.68
C GLN A 16 -0.72 10.25 7.95
N ILE A 17 -1.42 9.44 7.17
CA ILE A 17 -2.84 9.16 7.39
C ILE A 17 -2.98 8.18 8.56
N THR A 18 -3.95 8.46 9.44
CA THR A 18 -4.16 7.67 10.65
C THR A 18 -4.55 6.24 10.31
N LEU A 19 -3.71 5.29 10.75
CA LEU A 19 -4.03 3.87 10.80
C LEU A 19 -5.06 3.63 11.91
N LYS A 20 -6.22 3.08 11.55
CA LYS A 20 -7.33 2.80 12.48
C LYS A 20 -7.32 1.37 12.98
N ASN A 21 -6.95 0.42 12.12
CA ASN A 21 -6.86 -0.97 12.50
C ASN A 21 -5.74 -1.68 11.75
N ILE A 22 -5.20 -2.72 12.37
CA ILE A 22 -4.29 -3.66 11.74
C ILE A 22 -4.70 -5.08 12.13
N ASP A 23 -5.02 -5.90 11.14
CA ASP A 23 -5.27 -7.32 11.31
C ASP A 23 -4.16 -8.10 10.61
N ILE A 24 -3.59 -9.08 11.32
CA ILE A 24 -2.52 -9.93 10.79
C ILE A 24 -2.96 -11.37 10.94
N GLU A 25 -3.08 -12.06 9.82
CA GLU A 25 -3.37 -13.48 9.75
C GLU A 25 -2.11 -14.20 9.23
N ALA A 26 -1.61 -15.18 9.98
CA ALA A 26 -0.46 -15.98 9.58
C ALA A 26 -0.83 -17.45 9.56
N ASN A 27 -0.73 -18.08 8.39
CA ASN A 27 -0.95 -19.49 8.17
C ASN A 27 0.39 -20.17 7.95
N ILE A 28 0.76 -21.09 8.83
CA ILE A 28 2.04 -21.80 8.77
C ILE A 28 1.77 -23.27 8.47
N VAL A 29 2.32 -23.76 7.37
CA VAL A 29 2.24 -25.17 6.95
C VAL A 29 3.65 -25.66 6.64
N ASP A 30 4.12 -26.63 7.42
CA ASP A 30 5.49 -27.15 7.39
C ASP A 30 6.56 -26.04 7.45
N MET A 31 7.18 -25.72 6.32
CA MET A 31 8.24 -24.71 6.20
C MET A 31 7.79 -23.43 5.46
N ILE A 32 6.49 -23.30 5.16
CA ILE A 32 5.92 -22.16 4.44
C ILE A 32 5.04 -21.36 5.40
N ALA A 33 5.28 -20.04 5.46
CA ALA A 33 4.44 -19.10 6.17
C ALA A 33 3.77 -18.16 5.17
N GLU A 34 2.45 -18.21 5.10
CA GLU A 34 1.63 -17.23 4.40
C GLU A 34 1.16 -16.19 5.42
N VAL A 35 1.45 -14.92 5.14
CA VAL A 35 1.08 -13.80 6.02
C VAL A 35 0.20 -12.83 5.24
N LYS A 36 -1.00 -12.59 5.75
CA LYS A 36 -1.93 -11.59 5.25
C LYS A 36 -1.98 -10.44 6.25
N VAL A 37 -1.67 -9.23 5.76
CA VAL A 37 -1.70 -8.00 6.55
C VAL A 37 -2.82 -7.12 5.99
N ILE A 38 -3.78 -6.75 6.83
CA ILE A 38 -4.88 -5.85 6.50
C ILE A 38 -4.69 -4.58 7.31
N GLN A 39 -4.54 -3.43 6.64
CA GLN A 39 -4.37 -2.13 7.28
C GLN A 39 -5.52 -1.21 6.88
N THR A 40 -6.29 -0.75 7.86
CA THR A 40 -7.41 0.16 7.64
C THR A 40 -6.97 1.58 7.92
N PHE A 41 -6.94 2.42 6.88
CA PHE A 41 -6.65 3.85 6.99
C PHE A 41 -7.94 4.66 6.83
N LYS A 42 -8.03 5.79 7.54
CA LYS A 42 -9.18 6.69 7.41
C LYS A 42 -8.71 8.09 7.04
N ASN A 43 -9.23 8.59 5.92
CA ASN A 43 -9.17 10.01 5.61
C ASN A 43 -10.11 10.75 6.57
N GLU A 44 -9.55 11.58 7.46
CA GLU A 44 -10.34 12.41 8.39
C GLU A 44 -10.75 13.75 7.78
N THR A 45 -10.32 14.02 6.55
CA THR A 45 -10.67 15.23 5.80
C THR A 45 -11.81 14.96 4.82
N SER A 46 -12.53 16.02 4.45
CA SER A 46 -13.60 15.97 3.44
C SER A 46 -13.06 16.02 2.01
N GLU A 47 -11.75 16.19 1.84
CA GLU A 47 -11.08 16.35 0.54
C GLU A 47 -10.53 15.02 0.05
N THR A 48 -10.55 14.80 -1.26
CA THR A 48 -9.86 13.67 -1.88
C THR A 48 -8.35 13.90 -1.76
N LEU A 49 -7.65 12.99 -1.07
CA LEU A 49 -6.21 13.07 -0.87
C LEU A 49 -5.48 12.20 -1.88
N GLN A 50 -4.41 12.73 -2.46
CA GLN A 50 -3.44 11.92 -3.20
C GLN A 50 -2.42 11.37 -2.21
N THR A 51 -2.32 10.04 -2.13
CA THR A 51 -1.54 9.38 -1.08
C THR A 51 -0.65 8.28 -1.62
N GLU A 52 0.54 8.16 -1.04
CA GLU A 52 1.48 7.08 -1.28
C GLU A 52 1.41 6.06 -0.14
N TYR A 53 1.38 4.77 -0.47
CA TYR A 53 1.45 3.68 0.51
C TYR A 53 2.83 3.01 0.48
N SER A 54 3.50 2.97 1.63
CA SER A 54 4.82 2.37 1.80
C SER A 54 4.82 1.28 2.87
N PHE A 55 5.19 0.05 2.50
CA PHE A 55 5.28 -1.08 3.43
C PHE A 55 6.73 -1.57 3.57
N PRO A 56 7.23 -1.83 4.80
CA PRO A 56 8.55 -2.41 5.00
C PRO A 56 8.57 -3.86 4.51
N PHE A 57 9.22 -4.09 3.38
CA PHE A 57 9.34 -5.42 2.80
C PHE A 57 10.58 -6.15 3.33
N ILE A 58 10.42 -7.42 3.69
CA ILE A 58 11.52 -8.30 4.11
C ILE A 58 12.07 -8.98 2.87
N SER A 59 13.38 -8.92 2.65
CA SER A 59 14.04 -9.51 1.47
C SER A 59 13.89 -11.03 1.32
N SER A 60 13.48 -11.73 2.39
CA SER A 60 13.23 -13.17 2.40
C SER A 60 11.76 -13.56 2.16
N ALA A 61 10.87 -12.58 1.98
CA ALA A 61 9.46 -12.81 1.67
C ALA A 61 9.17 -12.48 0.21
N ALA A 62 8.00 -12.88 -0.30
CA ALA A 62 7.49 -12.48 -1.61
C ALA A 62 6.05 -11.98 -1.46
N ILE A 63 5.75 -10.78 -1.96
CA ILE A 63 4.37 -10.30 -2.08
C ILE A 63 3.79 -10.93 -3.34
N TYR A 64 2.75 -11.73 -3.19
CA TYR A 64 2.04 -12.34 -4.33
C TYR A 64 0.62 -11.78 -4.52
N LYS A 65 0.11 -11.01 -3.55
CA LYS A 65 -1.20 -10.37 -3.62
C LYS A 65 -1.17 -9.01 -2.92
N PHE A 66 -1.73 -8.00 -3.57
CA PHE A 66 -1.96 -6.68 -2.99
C PHE A 66 -3.32 -6.19 -3.47
N GLU A 67 -4.19 -5.77 -2.54
CA GLU A 67 -5.54 -5.31 -2.84
C GLU A 67 -5.84 -4.11 -1.95
N VAL A 68 -6.60 -3.14 -2.49
CA VAL A 68 -7.08 -1.99 -1.74
C VAL A 68 -8.60 -1.95 -1.85
N GLU A 69 -9.28 -2.01 -0.71
CA GLU A 69 -10.73 -1.84 -0.65
C GLU A 69 -11.08 -0.41 -0.23
N THR A 70 -12.00 0.21 -0.96
CA THR A 70 -12.54 1.54 -0.65
C THR A 70 -13.88 1.44 0.08
N ASP A 71 -14.24 2.46 0.87
CA ASP A 71 -15.52 2.52 1.62
C ASP A 71 -16.78 2.28 0.75
N GLY A 72 -16.68 2.49 -0.57
CA GLY A 72 -17.74 2.20 -1.54
C GLY A 72 -17.85 0.73 -1.97
N GLY A 73 -17.11 -0.18 -1.33
CA GLY A 73 -17.06 -1.62 -1.65
C GLY A 73 -16.32 -1.93 -2.96
N LYS A 74 -15.56 -0.97 -3.50
CA LYS A 74 -14.72 -1.24 -4.67
C LYS A 74 -13.37 -1.77 -4.20
N THR A 75 -13.04 -2.97 -4.65
CA THR A 75 -11.70 -3.54 -4.53
C THR A 75 -10.87 -3.16 -5.76
N ILE A 76 -9.66 -2.68 -5.52
CA ILE A 76 -8.67 -2.37 -6.54
C ILE A 76 -7.57 -3.42 -6.39
N ASP A 77 -7.42 -4.26 -7.42
CA ASP A 77 -6.34 -5.25 -7.47
C ASP A 77 -5.03 -4.55 -7.81
N GLY A 78 -4.03 -4.73 -6.95
CA GLY A 78 -2.68 -4.25 -7.17
C GLY A 78 -1.96 -5.09 -8.20
N VAL A 79 -1.34 -4.43 -9.18
CA VAL A 79 -0.47 -5.10 -10.14
C VAL A 79 0.95 -5.13 -9.57
N ILE A 80 1.43 -6.33 -9.24
CA ILE A 80 2.76 -6.53 -8.68
C ILE A 80 3.76 -6.59 -9.83
N LYS A 81 4.73 -5.68 -9.83
CA LYS A 81 5.82 -5.59 -10.81
C LYS A 81 7.14 -5.34 -10.10
N GLU A 82 8.26 -5.61 -10.78
CA GLU A 82 9.56 -5.21 -10.25
C GLU A 82 9.63 -3.68 -10.08
N SER A 83 10.28 -3.21 -9.02
CA SER A 83 10.23 -1.80 -8.60
C SER A 83 10.64 -0.80 -9.69
N TYR A 84 11.52 -1.17 -10.62
CA TYR A 84 11.91 -0.29 -11.72
C TYR A 84 10.80 -0.13 -12.77
N GLU A 85 10.17 -1.24 -13.16
CA GLU A 85 9.07 -1.26 -14.13
C GLU A 85 7.81 -0.61 -13.55
N ALA A 86 7.51 -0.88 -12.27
CA ALA A 86 6.38 -0.26 -11.55
C ALA A 86 6.50 1.28 -11.51
N ASN A 87 7.70 1.81 -11.28
CA ASN A 87 7.94 3.25 -11.24
C ASN A 87 7.80 3.91 -12.62
N GLN A 88 8.25 3.27 -13.70
CA GLN A 88 8.07 3.85 -15.04
C GLN A 88 6.59 3.91 -15.42
N GLU A 89 5.87 2.80 -15.29
CA GLU A 89 4.47 2.75 -15.69
C GLU A 89 3.56 3.63 -14.83
N PHE A 90 3.81 3.75 -13.53
CA PHE A 90 3.06 4.69 -12.68
C PHE A 90 3.25 6.13 -13.18
N ASN A 91 4.50 6.54 -13.45
CA ASN A 91 4.80 7.88 -13.94
C ASN A 91 4.20 8.15 -15.33
N GLU A 92 4.06 7.12 -16.16
CA GLU A 92 3.36 7.23 -17.45
C GLU A 92 1.84 7.32 -17.29
N ALA A 93 1.24 6.49 -16.43
CA ALA A 93 -0.19 6.50 -16.18
C ALA A 93 -0.65 7.83 -15.56
N VAL A 94 0.11 8.37 -14.59
CA VAL A 94 -0.20 9.67 -13.97
C VAL A 94 -0.15 10.82 -14.99
N LYS A 95 0.79 10.79 -15.95
CA LYS A 95 0.89 11.83 -16.99
C LYS A 95 -0.27 11.86 -17.99
N VAL A 96 -0.98 10.74 -18.17
CA VAL A 96 -2.10 10.66 -19.13
C VAL A 96 -3.39 11.24 -18.53
N PHE A 97 -3.48 11.38 -17.20
CA PHE A 97 -4.66 11.90 -16.50
C PHE A 97 -4.59 13.39 -16.13
N ILE A 98 -3.56 14.12 -16.57
CA ILE A 98 -3.39 15.58 -16.34
C ILE A 98 -3.54 16.39 -17.62
#